data_AF-A0A9X2PYS2-F1
#
_entry.id   AF-A0A9X2PYS2-F1
#
_cell.length_a   1.000
_cell.length_b   1.000
_cell.length_c   1.000
_cell.angle_alpha   90.00
_cell.angle_beta   90.00
_cell.angle_gamma   90.00
#
_symmetry.space_group_name_H-M   'P 1'
#
loop_
_entity.id
_entity.type
_entity.pdbx_description
1 polymer ?
#
loop_
_entity_poly.entity_id
_entity_poly.type
_entity_poly.pdbx_seq_one_letter_code
_entity_poly.pdbx_strand_id
1 'polypeptide(L)'
;MKALFVALVLVAGGLIATNPGMEAFQSFVRTQAADRIEREVGAGALGDLLGGAGGELLADNASTFTERRSYLVGSVYTVDLDGDGDTDGRVLGVARQFIVIDEFEGDD
;
A
#
# COMPACT_ATOMS: atom_id res chain seq x y z
N MET A 1 -18.47 13.80 -28.74
CA MET A 1 -17.42 14.60 -28.07
C MET A 1 -17.82 15.09 -26.67
N LYS A 2 -18.93 15.85 -26.51
CA LYS A 2 -19.37 16.32 -25.17
C LYS A 2 -19.60 15.20 -24.15
N ALA A 3 -20.29 14.12 -24.53
CA ALA A 3 -20.55 12.99 -23.63
C ALA A 3 -19.27 12.26 -23.21
N LEU A 4 -18.31 12.08 -24.12
CA LEU A 4 -17.00 11.48 -23.82
C LEU A 4 -16.21 12.34 -22.82
N PHE A 5 -16.21 13.66 -23.02
CA PHE A 5 -15.54 14.59 -22.12
C PHE A 5 -16.17 14.56 -20.72
N VAL A 6 -17.50 14.57 -20.63
CA VAL A 6 -18.21 14.45 -19.34
C VAL A 6 -17.89 13.12 -18.66
N ALA A 7 -17.88 12.01 -19.41
CA ALA A 7 -17.50 10.71 -18.86
C ALA A 7 -16.06 10.70 -18.32
N LEU A 8 -15.11 11.30 -19.06
CA LEU A 8 -13.72 11.45 -18.62
C LEU A 8 -13.59 12.26 -17.32
N VAL A 9 -14.31 13.38 -17.22
CA VAL A 9 -14.31 14.20 -16.00
C VAL A 9 -14.89 13.44 -14.81
N LEU A 10 -15.97 12.69 -15.02
CA LEU A 10 -16.58 11.86 -13.96
C LEU A 10 -15.64 10.74 -13.52
N VAL A 11 -14.97 10.06 -14.46
CA VAL A 11 -13.98 9.02 -14.13
C VAL A 11 -12.79 9.61 -13.38
N ALA A 12 -12.21 10.71 -13.87
CA ALA A 12 -11.09 11.37 -13.21
C ALA A 12 -11.47 11.88 -11.81
N GLY A 13 -12.64 12.52 -11.67
CA GLY A 13 -13.17 12.97 -10.38
C GLY A 13 -13.39 11.81 -9.41
N GLY A 14 -13.95 10.70 -9.90
CA GLY A 14 -14.11 9.47 -9.14
C GLY A 14 -12.77 8.90 -8.65
N LEU A 15 -11.76 8.81 -9.53
CA LEU A 15 -10.42 8.34 -9.18
C LEU A 15 -9.74 9.23 -8.14
N ILE A 16 -9.86 10.56 -8.26
CA ILE A 16 -9.33 11.50 -7.27
C ILE A 16 -10.03 11.30 -5.92
N ALA A 17 -11.36 11.21 -5.90
CA ALA A 17 -12.14 11.03 -4.67
C ALA A 17 -11.90 9.68 -3.99
N THR A 18 -11.45 8.68 -4.75
CA THR A 18 -11.20 7.32 -4.26
C THR A 18 -9.72 6.98 -4.16
N ASN A 19 -8.83 7.94 -4.41
CA ASN A 19 -7.39 7.78 -4.25
C ASN A 19 -7.09 7.53 -2.77
N PRO A 20 -6.59 6.35 -2.39
CA PRO A 20 -6.36 6.03 -0.99
C PRO A 20 -5.24 6.92 -0.41
N GLY A 21 -5.41 7.28 0.86
CA GLY A 21 -4.40 7.95 1.69
C GLY A 21 -3.63 6.97 2.58
N MET A 22 -2.73 7.51 3.41
CA MET A 22 -1.92 6.71 4.34
C MET A 22 -2.75 5.89 5.33
N GLU A 23 -3.83 6.46 5.87
CA GLU A 23 -4.73 5.72 6.78
C GLU A 23 -5.33 4.46 6.13
N ALA A 24 -5.70 4.55 4.86
CA ALA A 24 -6.22 3.40 4.11
C ALA A 24 -5.12 2.35 3.89
N PHE A 25 -3.86 2.79 3.71
CA PHE A 25 -2.72 1.90 3.58
C PHE A 25 -2.38 1.20 4.90
N GLN A 26 -2.40 1.92 6.02
CA GLN A 26 -2.25 1.34 7.36
C GLN A 26 -3.33 0.28 7.63
N SER A 27 -4.59 0.57 7.27
CA SER A 27 -5.67 -0.42 7.38
C SER A 27 -5.45 -1.63 6.48
N PHE A 28 -4.93 -1.44 5.26
CA PHE A 28 -4.58 -2.54 4.36
C PHE A 28 -3.49 -3.43 4.94
N VAL A 29 -2.40 -2.83 5.44
CA VAL A 29 -1.30 -3.57 6.11
C VAL A 29 -1.82 -4.33 7.32
N ARG A 30 -2.68 -3.69 8.14
CA ARG A 30 -3.32 -4.35 9.29
C ARG A 30 -4.16 -5.55 8.89
N THR A 31 -5.02 -5.40 7.87
CA THR A 31 -5.85 -6.51 7.38
C THR A 31 -4.99 -7.62 6.78
N GLN A 32 -3.94 -7.28 6.04
CA GLN A 32 -3.04 -8.27 5.45
C GLN A 32 -2.25 -9.02 6.51
N ALA A 33 -1.80 -8.35 7.58
CA ALA A 33 -1.20 -8.98 8.75
C ALA A 33 -2.18 -9.95 9.43
N ALA A 34 -3.44 -9.53 9.65
CA ALA A 34 -4.48 -10.36 10.26
C ALA A 34 -4.82 -11.60 9.41
N ASP A 35 -5.04 -11.43 8.11
CA ASP A 35 -5.31 -12.52 7.15
C ASP A 35 -4.15 -13.53 7.04
N ARG A 36 -2.91 -13.09 7.30
CA ARG A 36 -1.71 -13.93 7.27
C ARG A 36 -1.51 -14.73 8.55
N ILE A 37 -1.91 -14.20 9.71
CA ILE A 37 -1.98 -14.96 10.97
C ILE A 37 -2.95 -16.15 10.82
N GLU A 38 -4.03 -15.98 10.08
CA GLU A 38 -5.00 -17.05 9.81
C GLU A 38 -4.55 -18.06 8.74
N ARG A 39 -3.62 -17.68 7.85
CA ARG A 39 -3.13 -18.53 6.76
C ARG A 39 -1.61 -18.67 6.87
N GLU A 40 -1.14 -19.71 7.58
CA GLU A 40 0.25 -20.17 7.57
C GLU A 40 0.70 -20.48 6.14
N VAL A 41 1.19 -19.48 5.42
CA VAL A 41 1.83 -19.62 4.12
C VAL A 41 2.99 -18.63 4.13
N GLY A 42 4.19 -19.05 3.73
CA GLY A 42 5.37 -18.20 3.64
C GLY A 42 5.44 -17.42 2.33
N ALA A 43 6.13 -16.28 2.37
CA ALA A 43 7.01 -15.73 1.32
C ALA A 43 7.31 -14.24 1.62
N GLY A 44 8.56 -13.94 1.99
CA GLY A 44 9.14 -12.59 2.04
C GLY A 44 9.32 -11.98 3.43
N ALA A 45 10.34 -11.12 3.58
CA ALA A 45 10.69 -10.38 4.81
C ALA A 45 9.52 -9.60 5.42
N LEU A 46 8.57 -9.15 4.58
CA LEU A 46 7.31 -8.56 5.04
C LEU A 46 6.41 -9.54 5.80
N GLY A 47 6.44 -10.82 5.44
CA GLY A 47 5.61 -11.87 6.03
C GLY A 47 6.02 -12.28 7.44
N ASP A 48 7.32 -12.28 7.73
CA ASP A 48 7.86 -12.55 9.08
C ASP A 48 7.65 -11.35 10.01
N LEU A 49 7.73 -10.12 9.47
CA LEU A 49 7.44 -8.89 10.21
C LEU A 49 5.95 -8.78 10.58
N LEU A 50 5.05 -9.14 9.65
CA LEU A 50 3.59 -8.99 9.83
C LEU A 50 2.91 -10.13 10.61
N GLY A 51 3.65 -11.13 11.09
CA GLY A 51 3.11 -12.24 11.89
C GLY A 51 2.81 -11.87 13.35
N GLY A 52 1.55 -12.06 13.78
CA GLY A 52 1.15 -12.00 15.20
C GLY A 52 1.07 -10.58 15.79
N ALA A 53 1.49 -10.43 17.05
CA ALA A 53 1.44 -9.17 17.80
C ALA A 53 2.28 -8.02 17.18
N GLY A 54 3.19 -8.35 16.25
CA GLY A 54 3.97 -7.37 15.49
C GLY A 54 3.18 -6.67 14.39
N GLY A 55 2.15 -7.31 13.81
CA GLY A 55 1.39 -6.77 12.68
C GLY A 55 0.59 -5.49 13.00
N GLU A 56 0.08 -5.37 14.23
CA GLU A 56 -0.63 -4.16 14.66
C GLU A 56 0.34 -3.00 14.92
N LEU A 57 1.50 -3.29 15.53
CA LEU A 57 2.57 -2.30 15.70
C LEU A 57 3.14 -1.85 14.36
N LEU A 58 3.24 -2.74 13.38
CA LEU A 58 3.68 -2.37 12.04
C LEU A 58 2.66 -1.53 11.30
N ALA A 59 1.38 -1.86 11.37
CA ALA A 59 0.34 -1.02 10.78
C ALA A 59 0.34 0.39 11.37
N ASP A 60 0.51 0.51 12.69
CA ASP A 60 0.55 1.80 13.38
C ASP A 60 1.82 2.60 13.05
N ASN A 61 2.93 1.91 12.77
CA ASN A 61 4.19 2.52 12.36
C ASN A 61 4.40 2.55 10.85
N ALA A 62 3.41 2.15 10.03
CA ALA A 62 3.60 2.07 8.59
C ALA A 62 3.91 3.41 7.94
N SER A 63 3.46 4.52 8.53
CA SER A 63 3.84 5.86 8.07
C SER A 63 5.32 6.21 8.30
N THR A 64 6.01 5.49 9.19
CA THR A 64 7.43 5.72 9.52
C THR A 64 8.34 5.09 8.48
N PHE A 65 7.97 3.89 8.02
CA PHE A 65 8.73 3.12 7.02
C PHE A 65 8.10 3.19 5.62
N THR A 66 7.09 4.04 5.41
CA THR A 66 6.45 4.21 4.10
C THR A 66 6.31 5.67 3.74
N GLU A 67 6.89 6.05 2.60
CA GLU A 67 6.65 7.36 2.00
C GLU A 67 5.52 7.27 0.97
N ARG A 68 4.57 8.20 1.04
CA ARG A 68 3.45 8.30 0.09
C ARG A 68 3.67 9.44 -0.90
N ARG A 69 3.74 9.09 -2.19
CA ARG A 69 3.76 10.03 -3.30
C ARG A 69 2.43 10.06 -4.05
N SER A 70 1.69 11.16 -3.94
CA SER A 70 0.38 11.34 -4.59
C SER A 70 0.51 11.86 -6.03
N TYR A 71 -0.22 11.23 -6.95
CA TYR A 71 -0.34 11.62 -8.37
C TYR A 71 -1.80 11.97 -8.74
N LEU A 72 -2.56 12.54 -7.79
CA LEU A 72 -3.98 12.90 -7.89
C LEU A 72 -4.94 11.71 -8.00
N VAL A 73 -4.88 10.95 -9.09
CA VAL A 73 -5.77 9.81 -9.37
C VAL A 73 -5.32 8.51 -8.69
N GLY A 74 -4.09 8.48 -8.23
CA GLY A 74 -3.49 7.37 -7.49
C GLY A 74 -2.32 7.88 -6.65
N SER A 75 -1.78 7.01 -5.81
CA SER A 75 -0.64 7.28 -4.96
C SER A 75 0.31 6.09 -4.99
N VAL A 76 1.61 6.34 -5.02
CA VAL A 76 2.63 5.29 -4.83
C VAL A 76 3.10 5.33 -3.39
N TYR A 77 3.23 4.16 -2.79
CA TYR A 77 3.71 3.94 -1.43
C TYR A 77 5.03 3.21 -1.56
N THR A 78 6.13 3.89 -1.26
CA THR A 78 7.48 3.32 -1.21
C THR A 78 7.75 2.89 0.22
N VAL A 79 8.01 1.62 0.41
CA VAL A 79 8.23 0.98 1.70
C VAL A 79 9.72 0.73 1.85
N ASP A 80 10.26 1.14 2.98
CA ASP A 80 11.65 1.04 3.44
C ASP A 80 11.60 0.48 4.87
N LEU A 81 11.60 -0.84 4.99
CA LEU A 81 11.39 -1.58 6.23
C LEU A 81 12.63 -1.60 7.12
N ASP A 82 13.82 -1.62 6.53
CA ASP A 82 15.08 -1.67 7.28
C ASP A 82 15.61 -0.28 7.65
N GLY A 83 15.05 0.77 7.05
CA GLY A 83 15.37 2.16 7.34
C GLY A 83 16.73 2.59 6.81
N ASP A 84 17.28 1.88 5.82
CA ASP A 84 18.56 2.20 5.21
C ASP A 84 18.46 3.32 4.14
N GLY A 85 17.22 3.68 3.76
CA GLY A 85 16.89 4.72 2.81
C GLY A 85 16.71 4.22 1.37
N ASP A 86 16.97 2.94 1.11
CA ASP A 86 16.62 2.25 -0.11
C ASP A 86 15.18 1.72 -0.03
N THR A 87 14.59 1.52 -1.20
CA THR A 87 13.18 1.10 -1.28
C THR A 87 13.11 -0.41 -1.39
N ASP A 88 12.72 -1.07 -0.31
CA ASP A 88 12.47 -2.51 -0.30
C ASP A 88 11.31 -2.89 -1.22
N GLY A 89 10.25 -2.07 -1.28
CA GLY A 89 9.10 -2.38 -2.14
C GLY A 89 8.18 -1.21 -2.44
N ARG A 90 7.34 -1.39 -3.46
CA ARG A 90 6.42 -0.35 -3.94
C ARG A 90 5.01 -0.86 -4.10
N VAL A 91 4.05 -0.07 -3.63
CA VAL A 91 2.61 -0.35 -3.71
C VAL A 91 1.89 0.81 -4.38
N LEU A 92 1.08 0.54 -5.39
CA LEU A 92 0.19 1.49 -6.04
C LEU A 92 -1.18 1.47 -5.35
N GLY A 93 -1.57 2.61 -4.79
CA GLY A 93 -2.92 2.87 -4.31
C GLY A 93 -3.76 3.60 -5.36
N VAL A 94 -4.85 3.00 -5.82
CA VAL A 94 -5.77 3.60 -6.80
C VAL A 94 -7.18 3.06 -6.57
N ALA A 95 -8.21 3.91 -6.68
CA ALA A 95 -9.61 3.49 -6.58
C ALA A 95 -9.94 2.63 -5.34
N ARG A 96 -9.40 2.98 -4.17
CA ARG A 96 -9.49 2.23 -2.90
C ARG A 96 -8.81 0.85 -2.89
N GLN A 97 -8.00 0.55 -3.90
CA GLN A 97 -7.26 -0.69 -4.02
C GLN A 97 -5.76 -0.43 -3.85
N PHE A 98 -5.05 -1.47 -3.40
CA PHE A 98 -3.59 -1.49 -3.28
C PHE A 98 -3.05 -2.64 -4.14
N ILE A 99 -2.07 -2.33 -4.97
CA ILE A 99 -1.45 -3.28 -5.91
C ILE A 99 0.06 -3.21 -5.69
N VAL A 100 0.70 -4.33 -5.34
CA VAL A 100 2.16 -4.41 -5.26
C VAL A 100 2.72 -4.29 -6.68
N ILE A 101 3.60 -3.32 -6.91
CA ILE A 101 4.20 -3.05 -8.23
C ILE A 101 5.67 -3.43 -8.29
N ASP A 102 6.36 -3.47 -7.15
CA ASP A 102 7.68 -4.06 -7.01
C ASP A 102 7.68 -4.96 -5.78
N GLU A 103 8.19 -6.18 -5.96
CA GLU A 103 8.32 -7.19 -4.91
C GLU A 103 9.33 -6.72 -3.85
N PHE A 104 9.09 -7.12 -2.61
CA PHE A 104 9.98 -6.81 -1.50
C PHE A 104 11.25 -7.64 -1.64
N GLU A 105 12.35 -7.00 -2.05
CA GLU A 105 13.67 -7.65 -2.02
C GLU A 105 14.02 -7.91 -0.56
N GLY A 106 13.97 -9.17 -0.15
CA GLY A 106 14.64 -9.59 1.07
C GLY A 106 16.09 -9.86 0.69
N ASP A 107 17.03 -9.11 1.25
CA ASP A 107 18.45 -9.41 1.11
C ASP A 107 18.72 -10.86 1.55
N ASP A 108 19.20 -11.67 0.61
CA ASP A 108 19.67 -13.07 0.78
C ASP A 108 21.03 -13.11 1.53
#